data_AF-A0A972PLX0-F1
#
_entry.id   AF-A0A972PLX0-F1
#
_cell.length_a   1.000
_cell.length_b   1.000
_cell.length_c   1.000
_cell.angle_alpha   90.00
_cell.angle_beta   90.00
_cell.angle_gamma   90.00
#
_symmetry.space_group_name_H-M   'P 1'
#
loop_
_entity.id
_entity.type
_entity.pdbx_description
1 polymer ?
#
loop_
_entity_poly.entity_id
_entity_poly.type
_entity_poly.pdbx_seq_one_letter_code
_entity_poly.pdbx_strand_id
1 'polypeptide(L)' 'MDKKVKTVGFKEGLGAGIVGLGLIYFFLPSMIQKIADLDFIQSEPFAMLSGTVLVLAVFTVAAGLVVMLANLNEE' A
#
# COMPACT_ATOMS: atom_id res chain seq x y z
N MET A 1 4.46 32.04 -20.14
CA MET A 1 5.31 31.04 -19.47
C MET A 1 4.47 29.79 -19.30
N ASP A 2 4.60 28.85 -20.24
CA ASP A 2 4.05 27.50 -20.11
C ASP A 2 4.52 26.87 -18.82
N LYS A 3 3.59 26.64 -17.90
CA LYS A 3 3.85 25.93 -16.65
C LYS A 3 4.07 24.47 -17.03
N LYS A 4 5.32 24.08 -17.31
CA LYS A 4 5.69 22.67 -17.47
C LYS A 4 5.22 21.95 -16.21
N VAL A 5 4.13 21.20 -16.33
CA VAL A 5 3.62 20.35 -15.26
C VAL A 5 4.74 19.37 -14.94
N LYS A 6 5.33 19.52 -13.75
CA LYS A 6 6.41 18.67 -13.29
C LYS A 6 5.77 17.33 -12.95
N THR A 7 5.67 16.45 -13.95
CA THR A 7 5.17 15.09 -13.75
C THR A 7 6.10 14.42 -12.76
N VAL A 8 5.55 13.91 -11.65
CA VAL A 8 6.21 12.90 -10.83
C VAL A 8 6.72 11.81 -11.79
N GLY A 9 7.93 11.29 -11.58
CA GLY A 9 8.67 10.50 -12.59
C GLY A 9 7.90 9.35 -13.23
N PHE A 10 8.53 8.68 -14.20
CA PHE A 10 8.02 7.53 -14.98
C PHE A 10 6.85 6.80 -14.28
N LYS A 11 5.67 6.75 -14.93
CA LYS A 11 4.42 6.22 -14.34
C LYS A 11 4.59 4.82 -13.73
N GLU A 12 5.49 4.04 -14.32
CA GLU A 12 5.95 2.72 -13.84
C GLU A 12 6.58 2.78 -12.43
N GLY A 13 7.40 3.79 -12.13
CA GLY A 13 8.03 3.98 -10.83
C GLY A 13 7.02 4.37 -9.75
N LEU A 14 6.01 5.19 -10.09
CA LEU A 14 4.91 5.51 -9.18
C LEU A 14 4.08 4.25 -8.88
N GLY A 15 3.67 3.52 -9.91
CA GLY A 15 2.95 2.26 -9.76
C GLY A 15 3.72 1.24 -8.94
N ALA A 16 5.03 1.11 -9.19
CA ALA A 16 5.90 0.17 -8.47
C ALA A 16 6.05 0.56 -7.00
N GLY A 17 6.15 1.86 -6.71
CA GLY A 17 6.15 2.39 -5.35
C GLY A 17 4.85 2.06 -4.61
N ILE A 18 3.69 2.21 -5.27
CA ILE A 18 2.39 1.89 -4.69
C ILE A 18 2.25 0.38 -4.43
N VAL A 19 2.67 -0.46 -5.38
CA VAL A 19 2.70 -1.93 -5.18
C VAL A 19 3.62 -2.29 -4.01
N GLY A 20 4.81 -1.68 -3.93
CA GLY A 20 5.74 -1.86 -2.82
C GLY A 20 5.14 -1.48 -1.46
N LEU A 21 4.41 -0.37 -1.38
CA LEU A 21 3.68 0.03 -0.17
C LEU A 21 2.61 -1.00 0.22
N GLY A 22 1.88 -1.52 -0.76
CA GLY A 22 0.90 -2.59 -0.53
C GLY A 22 1.55 -3.84 0.07
N LEU A 23 2.72 -4.26 -0.42
CA LEU A 23 3.48 -5.38 0.15
C LEU A 23 3.95 -5.08 1.59
N ILE A 24 4.42 -3.86 1.86
CA ILE A 24 4.79 -3.45 3.23
C ILE A 24 3.60 -3.57 4.17
N TYR A 25 2.42 -3.08 3.76
CA TYR A 25 1.20 -3.22 4.56
C TYR A 25 0.79 -4.68 4.78
N PHE A 26 0.99 -5.54 3.78
CA PHE A 26 0.69 -6.96 3.91
C PHE A 26 1.54 -7.64 5.00
N PHE A 27 2.83 -7.29 5.09
CA PHE A 27 3.72 -7.85 6.10
C PHE A 27 3.65 -7.14 7.46
N LEU A 28 3.11 -5.92 7.52
CA LEU A 28 3.08 -5.09 8.73
C LEU A 28 2.51 -5.83 9.95
N PRO A 29 1.36 -6.54 9.91
CA PRO A 29 0.80 -7.22 11.09
C PRO A 29 1.76 -8.23 11.70
N SER A 30 2.50 -8.98 10.87
CA SER A 30 3.49 -9.96 11.35
C SER A 30 4.67 -9.30 12.07
N MET A 31 5.06 -8.09 11.66
CA MET A 31 6.16 -7.36 12.27
C MET A 31 5.79 -6.77 13.64
N ILE A 32 4.51 -6.45 13.86
CA ILE A 32 4.01 -5.82 15.09
C ILE A 32 3.32 -6.78 16.05
N GLN A 33 3.18 -8.07 15.70
CA GLN A 33 2.50 -9.07 16.53
C GLN A 33 3.07 -9.15 17.96
N LYS A 34 4.40 -9.05 18.11
CA LYS A 34 5.07 -9.05 19.42
C LYS A 34 4.62 -7.90 20.34
N ILE A 35 4.12 -6.81 19.77
CA ILE A 35 3.57 -5.67 20.52
C ILE A 35 2.15 -6.00 20.99
N ALA A 36 1.37 -6.72 20.18
CA ALA A 36 0.01 -7.12 20.51
C ALA A 36 -0.06 -8.22 21.57
N ASP A 37 0.98 -9.05 21.67
CA ASP A 37 1.10 -10.13 22.66
C ASP A 37 1.54 -9.63 24.04
N LEU A 38 1.69 -8.31 24.24
CA LEU A 38 2.04 -7.73 25.54
C LEU A 38 0.82 -7.74 26.47
N ASP A 39 0.98 -8.28 27.69
CA ASP A 39 -0.10 -8.49 28.68
C ASP A 39 -0.91 -7.24 29.07
N PHE A 40 -0.38 -6.04 28.80
CA PHE A 40 -1.03 -4.77 29.09
C PHE A 40 -1.82 -4.17 27.92
N ILE A 41 -1.78 -4.78 26.73
CA ILE A 41 -2.49 -4.32 25.53
C ILE A 41 -3.72 -5.20 25.31
N GLN A 42 -4.88 -4.56 25.08
CA GLN A 42 -6.07 -5.26 24.63
C GLN A 42 -5.82 -5.82 23.23
N SER A 43 -5.86 -7.14 23.10
CA SER A 43 -5.57 -7.87 21.87
C SER A 43 -6.76 -7.92 20.88
N GLU A 44 -7.98 -7.63 21.33
CA GLU A 44 -9.19 -7.57 20.48
C GLU A 44 -9.09 -6.54 19.33
N PRO A 45 -8.74 -5.26 19.60
CA PRO A 45 -8.52 -4.28 18.54
C PRO A 45 -7.44 -4.67 17.53
N PHE A 46 -6.42 -5.43 17.97
CA PHE A 46 -5.31 -5.82 17.12
C PHE A 46 -5.76 -6.73 15.97
N ALA A 47 -6.66 -7.68 16.24
CA ALA A 47 -7.20 -8.56 15.21
C ALA A 47 -7.99 -7.77 14.15
N MET A 48 -8.85 -6.84 14.59
CA MET A 48 -9.64 -5.98 13.71
C MET A 48 -8.77 -5.04 12.87
N LEU A 49 -7.76 -4.42 13.49
CA LEU A 49 -6.81 -3.54 12.80
C LEU A 49 -5.97 -4.33 11.79
N SER A 50 -5.50 -5.52 12.16
CA SER A 50 -4.74 -6.39 11.26
C SER A 50 -5.55 -6.76 10.03
N GLY A 51 -6.82 -7.17 10.19
CA GLY A 51 -7.71 -7.44 9.07
C GLY A 51 -7.92 -6.23 8.16
N THR A 52 -8.11 -5.04 8.75
CA THR A 52 -8.28 -3.79 8.00
C THR A 52 -7.03 -3.44 7.18
N VAL A 53 -5.84 -3.59 7.78
CA VAL A 53 -4.55 -3.33 7.11
C VAL A 53 -4.33 -4.32 5.96
N LEU A 54 -4.70 -5.59 6.11
CA LEU A 54 -4.60 -6.58 5.04
C LEU A 54 -5.53 -6.26 3.86
N VAL A 55 -6.76 -5.84 4.13
CA VAL A 55 -7.69 -5.39 3.08
C VAL A 55 -7.15 -4.15 2.37
N LEU A 56 -6.62 -3.18 3.13
CA LEU A 56 -5.98 -2.00 2.58
C LEU A 56 -4.76 -2.35 1.71
N ALA A 57 -3.96 -3.33 2.13
CA ALA A 57 -2.82 -3.81 1.36
C ALA A 57 -3.24 -4.32 -0.02
N VAL A 58 -4.30 -5.14 -0.09
CA VAL A 58 -4.85 -5.65 -1.36
C VAL A 58 -5.31 -4.51 -2.27
N PHE A 59 -6.09 -3.57 -1.75
CA PHE A 59 -6.54 -2.43 -2.55
C PHE A 59 -5.40 -1.52 -2.99
N THR A 60 -4.38 -1.36 -2.16
CA THR A 60 -3.18 -0.58 -2.49
C THR A 60 -2.39 -1.24 -3.62
N VAL A 61 -2.16 -2.55 -3.57
CA VAL A 61 -1.51 -3.29 -4.67
C VAL A 61 -2.35 -3.18 -5.94
N ALA A 62 -3.66 -3.38 -5.86
CA ALA A 62 -4.55 -3.25 -7.02
C ALA A 62 -4.49 -1.84 -7.63
N ALA A 63 -4.49 -0.78 -6.81
CA ALA A 63 -4.36 0.59 -7.28
C ALA A 63 -3.00 0.83 -7.98
N GLY A 64 -1.91 0.29 -7.43
CA GLY A 64 -0.59 0.37 -8.05
C GLY A 64 -0.52 -0.32 -9.41
N LEU A 65 -1.11 -1.51 -9.52
CA LEU A 65 -1.24 -2.24 -10.79
C LEU A 65 -2.09 -1.45 -11.80
N VAL A 66 -3.22 -0.87 -11.36
CA VAL A 66 -4.05 -0.02 -12.22
C VAL A 66 -3.25 1.18 -12.72
N VAL A 67 -2.47 1.84 -11.87
CA VAL A 67 -1.63 2.99 -12.27
C VAL A 67 -0.57 2.58 -13.31
N MET A 68 0.04 1.39 -13.18
CA MET A 68 0.96 0.86 -14.19
C MET A 68 0.26 0.57 -15.51
N LEU A 69 -0.94 -0.01 -15.47
CA LEU A 69 -1.68 -0.44 -16.66
C LEU A 69 -2.47 0.70 -17.33
N ALA A 70 -2.71 1.81 -16.64
CA ALA A 70 -3.56 2.91 -17.08
C ALA A 70 -3.05 3.72 -18.29
N ASN A 71 -2.09 3.24 -19.07
CA ASN A 71 -1.69 3.81 -20.37
C ASN A 71 -1.38 2.76 -21.44
N LEU A 72 -1.70 1.48 -21.25
CA LEU A 72 -1.58 0.49 -22.33
C LEU A 72 -2.55 0.76 -23.50
N ASN A 73 -3.50 1.70 -23.35
CA ASN A 73 -4.50 2.05 -24.37
C ASN A 73 -4.26 3.44 -25.02
N GLU A 74 -3.15 4.12 -24.73
CA GLU A 74 -2.79 5.40 -25.37
C GLU A 74 -1.72 5.24 -26.48
N GLU A 75 -1.51 4.01 -26.99
CA GLU A 75 -0.78 3.74 -28.25
C GLU A 75 -1.72 3.57 -29.45
#